data_AF-A0A2T7MC99-F1
#
_entry.id   AF-A0A2T7MC99-F1
#
_cell.length_a   1.000
_cell.length_b   1.000
_cell.length_c   1.000
_cell.angle_alpha   90.00
_cell.angle_beta   90.00
_cell.angle_gamma   90.00
#
_symmetry.space_group_name_H-M   'P 1'
#
loop_
_entity.id
_entity.type
_entity.pdbx_description
1 polymer ?
#
loop_
_entity_poly.entity_id
_entity_poly.type
_entity_poly.pdbx_seq_one_letter_code
_entity_poly.pdbx_strand_id
1 'polypeptide(L)'
;MNVAFFEEEPDEPEEPGRRQDQGAPVPEPLHAWRERGYAVGEARRWIADGFGLDDADRWRTSGVYKPDEAREWRTAGATPYTVDRMLRAGMTPRDAVRWREFGVPAAEAAERHLAGEDPRPQRWTERLRPGRSRRGVGRTLDEQEAATMRAMLRAGIPAEKARPYIDLGWHGTEAVAWAERSLDAGEAKLFHALGFSPAEAQRVAAQGTDAISVMTDWWRVGVPIDEVSAWCGAGFTAEEAADLRRQGVDVEQAMVMRALTDSGG
;
A
#
# COMPACT_ATOMS: atom_id res chain seq x y z
N MET A 1 27.11 71.70 -2.93
CA MET A 1 28.31 70.96 -2.47
C MET A 1 27.83 69.53 -2.22
N ASN A 2 28.37 68.57 -2.97
CA ASN A 2 27.70 67.34 -3.37
C ASN A 2 27.24 66.42 -2.23
N VAL A 3 25.96 66.05 -2.31
CA VAL A 3 25.31 64.90 -1.65
C VAL A 3 25.73 63.63 -2.38
N ALA A 4 26.15 62.62 -1.61
CA ALA A 4 26.54 61.31 -2.11
C ALA A 4 25.31 60.55 -2.63
N PHE A 5 25.42 60.03 -3.85
CA PHE A 5 24.43 59.23 -4.55
C PHE A 5 24.49 57.80 -3.97
N PHE A 6 23.38 57.36 -3.36
CA PHE A 6 23.21 55.98 -2.88
C PHE A 6 22.64 55.19 -4.06
N GLU A 7 23.48 54.42 -4.76
CA GLU A 7 23.01 53.42 -5.72
C GLU A 7 22.49 52.22 -4.92
N GLU A 8 21.16 52.07 -4.87
CA GLU A 8 20.49 50.84 -4.47
C GLU A 8 20.76 49.77 -5.54
N GLU A 9 21.55 48.75 -5.19
CA GLU A 9 21.57 47.49 -5.94
C GLU A 9 20.19 46.82 -5.81
N PRO A 10 19.56 46.35 -6.90
CA PRO A 10 18.27 45.69 -6.83
C PRO A 10 18.43 44.27 -6.25
N ASP A 11 17.61 43.96 -5.24
CA ASP A 11 17.39 42.61 -4.71
C ASP A 11 17.09 41.62 -5.85
N GLU A 12 18.00 40.67 -6.09
CA GLU A 12 17.71 39.49 -6.88
C GLU A 12 16.65 38.65 -6.14
N PRO A 13 15.54 38.26 -6.79
CA PRO A 13 14.52 37.46 -6.12
C PRO A 13 15.06 36.06 -5.84
N GLU A 14 15.12 35.69 -4.56
CA GLU A 14 15.35 34.31 -4.09
C GLU A 14 14.37 33.36 -4.79
N GLU A 15 14.90 32.50 -5.68
CA GLU A 15 14.11 31.43 -6.28
C GLU A 15 13.60 30.46 -5.19
N PRO A 16 12.27 30.25 -5.06
CA PRO A 16 11.74 29.38 -4.03
C PRO A 16 12.00 27.92 -4.39
N GLY A 17 12.76 27.24 -3.51
CA GLY A 17 12.61 25.82 -3.24
C GLY A 17 12.73 24.89 -4.45
N ARG A 18 13.97 24.63 -4.89
CA ARG A 18 14.26 23.30 -5.44
C ARG A 18 13.89 22.30 -4.36
N ARG A 19 12.74 21.62 -4.55
CA ARG A 19 12.47 20.35 -3.88
C ARG A 19 13.76 19.55 -3.94
N GLN A 20 14.24 19.12 -2.79
CA GLN A 20 15.28 18.11 -2.73
C GLN A 20 14.71 16.89 -3.43
N ASP A 21 15.01 16.79 -4.72
CA ASP A 21 15.00 15.54 -5.45
C ASP A 21 15.96 14.66 -4.65
N GLN A 22 15.40 13.75 -3.85
CA GLN A 22 16.18 12.70 -3.20
C GLN A 22 16.62 11.77 -4.33
N GLY A 23 17.63 12.22 -5.07
CA GLY A 23 18.21 11.48 -6.18
C GLY A 23 18.60 10.12 -5.67
N ALA A 24 18.09 9.08 -6.33
CA ALA A 24 18.48 7.71 -6.07
C ALA A 24 20.01 7.63 -5.95
N PRO A 25 20.55 6.90 -4.96
CA PRO A 25 21.99 6.81 -4.77
C PRO A 25 22.64 6.42 -6.10
N VAL A 26 23.62 7.20 -6.53
CA VAL A 26 24.34 6.93 -7.78
C VAL A 26 24.95 5.51 -7.64
N PRO A 27 24.55 4.56 -8.48
CA PRO A 27 24.98 3.18 -8.32
C PRO A 27 26.50 3.09 -8.45
N GLU A 28 27.13 2.24 -7.63
CA GLU A 28 28.56 2.06 -7.66
C GLU A 28 29.01 1.62 -9.06
N PRO A 29 30.19 2.06 -9.51
CA PRO A 29 30.67 1.72 -10.85
C PRO A 29 30.83 0.21 -11.01
N LEU A 30 30.49 -0.31 -12.20
CA LEU A 30 30.40 -1.76 -12.48
C LEU A 30 31.67 -2.57 -12.19
N HIS A 31 32.85 -1.94 -12.09
CA HIS A 31 34.08 -2.63 -11.70
C HIS A 31 34.02 -3.12 -10.24
N ALA A 32 33.45 -2.33 -9.32
CA ALA A 32 33.31 -2.71 -7.91
C ALA A 32 32.42 -3.96 -7.76
N TRP A 33 31.38 -4.07 -8.58
CA TRP A 33 30.51 -5.25 -8.64
C TRP A 33 31.25 -6.50 -9.12
N ARG A 34 32.11 -6.35 -10.13
CA ARG A 34 32.92 -7.48 -10.64
C ARG A 34 33.94 -7.97 -9.63
N GLU A 35 34.55 -7.07 -8.87
CA GLU A 35 35.49 -7.43 -7.79
C GLU A 35 34.80 -8.27 -6.70
N ARG A 36 33.51 -8.02 -6.46
CA ARG A 36 32.67 -8.83 -5.57
C ARG A 36 32.04 -10.07 -6.24
N GLY A 37 32.48 -10.43 -7.44
CA GLY A 37 32.09 -11.66 -8.13
C GLY A 37 30.73 -11.60 -8.85
N TYR A 38 30.14 -10.42 -9.05
CA TYR A 38 28.94 -10.29 -9.90
C TYR A 38 29.32 -10.30 -11.38
N ALA A 39 28.54 -11.03 -12.17
CA ALA A 39 28.57 -10.84 -13.62
C ALA A 39 28.02 -9.46 -13.97
N VAL A 40 28.53 -8.81 -15.03
CA VAL A 40 28.06 -7.45 -15.42
C VAL A 40 26.56 -7.41 -15.68
N GLY A 41 26.00 -8.45 -16.31
CA GLY A 41 24.56 -8.54 -16.55
C GLY A 41 23.74 -8.68 -15.27
N GLU A 42 24.28 -9.36 -14.26
CA GLU A 42 23.65 -9.51 -12.95
C GLU A 42 23.70 -8.21 -12.16
N ALA A 43 24.87 -7.57 -12.10
CA ALA A 43 25.05 -6.25 -11.46
C ALA A 43 24.07 -5.22 -12.03
N ARG A 44 23.89 -5.19 -13.35
CA ARG A 44 22.91 -4.31 -14.00
C ARG A 44 21.47 -4.58 -13.56
N ARG A 45 21.10 -5.83 -13.27
CA ARG A 45 19.75 -6.17 -12.79
C ARG A 45 19.55 -5.71 -11.35
N TRP A 46 20.51 -5.96 -10.46
CA TRP A 46 20.46 -5.45 -9.10
C TRP A 46 20.36 -3.92 -9.06
N ILE A 47 21.17 -3.23 -9.87
CA ILE A 47 21.11 -1.77 -10.01
C ILE A 47 19.75 -1.31 -10.55
N ALA A 48 19.22 -1.97 -11.59
CA ALA A 48 17.92 -1.64 -12.18
C ALA A 48 16.77 -1.80 -11.18
N ASP A 49 16.86 -2.78 -10.27
CA ASP A 49 15.91 -2.98 -9.18
C ASP A 49 16.20 -2.12 -7.94
N GLY A 50 17.11 -1.16 -8.04
CA GLY A 50 17.40 -0.17 -6.99
C GLY A 50 18.22 -0.73 -5.82
N PHE A 51 19.03 -1.76 -6.04
CA PHE A 51 19.95 -2.30 -5.04
C PHE A 51 21.38 -1.79 -5.31
N GLY A 52 21.99 -1.23 -4.27
CA GLY A 52 23.44 -0.99 -4.24
C GLY A 52 24.20 -2.29 -3.99
N LEU A 53 25.51 -2.25 -4.22
CA LEU A 53 26.38 -3.43 -4.15
C LEU A 53 26.34 -4.11 -2.78
N ASP A 54 26.44 -3.32 -1.70
CA ASP A 54 26.43 -3.86 -0.33
C ASP A 54 25.06 -4.44 0.06
N ASP A 55 23.96 -3.93 -0.49
CA ASP A 55 22.63 -4.50 -0.23
C ASP A 55 22.46 -5.82 -0.97
N ALA A 56 22.86 -5.88 -2.25
CA ALA A 56 22.86 -7.11 -3.04
C ALA A 56 23.66 -8.24 -2.36
N ASP A 57 24.82 -7.92 -1.78
CA ASP A 57 25.63 -8.88 -1.03
C ASP A 57 24.92 -9.42 0.21
N ARG A 58 24.21 -8.55 0.94
CA ARG A 58 23.44 -8.97 2.12
C ARG A 58 22.32 -9.93 1.70
N TRP A 59 21.57 -9.60 0.65
CA TRP A 59 20.52 -10.49 0.14
C TRP A 59 21.07 -11.85 -0.29
N ARG A 60 22.18 -11.88 -1.04
CA ARG A 60 22.87 -13.13 -1.41
C ARG A 60 23.30 -13.95 -0.21
N THR A 61 23.91 -13.30 0.78
CA THR A 61 24.40 -13.96 2.00
C THR A 61 23.25 -14.61 2.78
N SER A 62 22.06 -14.00 2.72
CA SER A 62 20.84 -14.50 3.35
C SER A 62 20.06 -15.51 2.50
N GLY A 63 20.60 -15.92 1.34
CA GLY A 63 20.02 -16.96 0.49
C GLY A 63 19.16 -16.48 -0.67
N VAL A 64 19.05 -15.16 -0.90
CA VAL A 64 18.29 -14.57 -2.02
C VAL A 64 19.26 -14.09 -3.09
N TYR A 65 19.36 -14.82 -4.19
CA TYR A 65 20.41 -14.61 -5.19
C TYR A 65 19.96 -13.76 -6.38
N LYS A 66 18.65 -13.52 -6.53
CA LYS A 66 18.10 -12.77 -7.66
C LYS A 66 17.48 -11.46 -7.19
N PRO A 67 17.64 -10.37 -7.95
CA PRO A 67 17.15 -9.06 -7.56
C PRO A 67 15.62 -8.93 -7.59
N ASP A 68 14.95 -9.64 -8.50
CA ASP A 68 13.49 -9.72 -8.55
C ASP A 68 12.93 -10.36 -7.27
N GLU A 69 13.53 -11.47 -6.84
CA GLU A 69 13.17 -12.14 -5.58
C GLU A 69 13.45 -11.24 -4.36
N ALA A 70 14.59 -10.55 -4.33
CA ALA A 70 14.92 -9.61 -3.26
C ALA A 70 13.93 -8.44 -3.19
N ARG A 71 13.46 -7.95 -4.33
CA ARG A 71 12.44 -6.89 -4.42
C ARG A 71 11.08 -7.36 -3.88
N GLU A 72 10.69 -8.59 -4.17
CA GLU A 72 9.47 -9.19 -3.61
C GLU A 72 9.55 -9.32 -2.08
N TRP A 73 10.67 -9.81 -1.55
CA TRP A 73 10.89 -9.89 -0.10
C TRP A 73 10.90 -8.50 0.56
N ARG A 74 11.54 -7.51 -0.07
CA ARG A 74 11.54 -6.12 0.41
C ARG A 74 10.12 -5.54 0.45
N THR A 75 9.30 -5.80 -0.57
CA THR A 75 7.88 -5.42 -0.59
C THR A 75 7.13 -6.04 0.59
N ALA A 76 7.41 -7.30 0.91
CA ALA A 76 6.83 -7.99 2.05
C ALA A 76 7.29 -7.44 3.41
N GLY A 77 8.12 -6.39 3.43
CA GLY A 77 8.70 -5.82 4.64
C GLY A 77 9.85 -6.65 5.22
N ALA A 78 10.33 -7.67 4.50
CA ALA A 78 11.50 -8.42 4.89
C ALA A 78 12.78 -7.65 4.56
N THR A 79 13.79 -7.89 5.36
CA THR A 79 15.15 -7.40 5.14
C THR A 79 16.07 -8.59 4.93
N PRO A 80 17.31 -8.39 4.43
CA PRO A 80 18.31 -9.46 4.42
C PRO A 80 18.48 -10.13 5.79
N TYR A 81 18.28 -9.40 6.89
CA TYR A 81 18.45 -9.94 8.24
C TYR A 81 17.31 -10.84 8.70
N THR A 82 16.11 -10.70 8.11
CA THR A 82 14.93 -11.50 8.49
C THR A 82 14.63 -12.61 7.50
N VAL A 83 15.07 -12.47 6.24
CA VAL A 83 14.70 -13.38 5.15
C VAL A 83 15.25 -14.81 5.34
N ASP A 84 16.44 -14.99 5.90
CA ASP A 84 17.00 -16.35 6.14
C ASP A 84 16.05 -17.19 7.03
N ARG A 85 15.47 -16.59 8.07
CA ARG A 85 14.51 -17.27 8.94
C ARG A 85 13.23 -17.63 8.19
N MET A 86 12.74 -16.73 7.33
CA MET A 86 11.55 -16.96 6.51
C MET A 86 11.78 -18.08 5.48
N LEU A 87 12.93 -18.08 4.83
CA LEU A 87 13.32 -19.13 3.88
C LEU A 87 13.44 -20.49 4.57
N ARG A 88 14.04 -20.56 5.77
CA ARG A 88 14.07 -21.79 6.58
C ARG A 88 12.69 -22.25 7.03
N ALA A 89 11.76 -21.32 7.18
CA ALA A 89 10.35 -21.60 7.44
C ALA A 89 9.60 -22.14 6.20
N GLY A 90 10.22 -22.11 5.02
CA GLY A 90 9.58 -22.48 3.75
C GLY A 90 8.63 -21.40 3.23
N MET A 91 8.70 -20.18 3.77
CA MET A 91 7.84 -19.09 3.34
C MET A 91 8.22 -18.58 1.94
N THR A 92 7.21 -18.11 1.22
CA THR A 92 7.38 -17.32 0.01
C THR A 92 7.22 -15.82 0.31
N PRO A 93 7.65 -14.91 -0.59
CA PRO A 93 7.35 -13.48 -0.45
C PRO A 93 5.85 -13.20 -0.28
N ARG A 94 5.00 -13.95 -0.99
CA ARG A 94 3.53 -13.89 -0.88
C ARG A 94 3.06 -14.20 0.54
N ASP A 95 3.61 -15.22 1.19
CA ASP A 95 3.26 -15.53 2.59
C ASP A 95 3.68 -14.40 3.52
N ALA A 96 4.87 -13.83 3.31
CA ALA A 96 5.35 -12.71 4.09
C ALA A 96 4.49 -11.45 3.94
N VAL A 97 4.02 -11.13 2.73
CA VAL A 97 3.05 -10.03 2.53
C VAL A 97 1.80 -10.29 3.37
N ARG A 98 1.20 -11.48 3.29
CA ARG A 98 -0.02 -11.81 4.06
C ARG A 98 0.19 -11.64 5.57
N TRP A 99 1.33 -12.06 6.11
CA TRP A 99 1.64 -11.85 7.52
C TRP A 99 1.85 -10.38 7.89
N ARG A 100 2.54 -9.61 7.02
CA ARG A 100 2.69 -8.16 7.16
C ARG A 100 1.33 -7.46 7.19
N GLU A 101 0.41 -7.82 6.30
CA GLU A 101 -0.95 -7.26 6.26
C GLU A 101 -1.78 -7.67 7.49
N PHE A 102 -1.43 -8.80 8.11
CA PHE A 102 -1.93 -9.16 9.42
C PHE A 102 -1.21 -8.42 10.57
N GLY A 103 -0.32 -7.48 10.28
CA GLY A 103 0.43 -6.71 11.28
C GLY A 103 1.42 -7.54 12.08
N VAL A 104 1.81 -8.72 11.58
CA VAL A 104 2.78 -9.60 12.23
C VAL A 104 4.17 -9.29 11.67
N PRO A 105 5.15 -8.93 12.51
CA PRO A 105 6.49 -8.62 12.05
C PRO A 105 7.18 -9.87 11.48
N ALA A 106 8.10 -9.65 10.54
CA ALA A 106 8.79 -10.69 9.77
C ALA A 106 9.35 -11.86 10.62
N ALA A 107 10.00 -11.55 11.75
CA ALA A 107 10.61 -12.57 12.60
C ALA A 107 9.57 -13.49 13.28
N GLU A 108 8.43 -12.93 13.69
CA GLU A 108 7.31 -13.67 14.30
C GLU A 108 6.51 -14.44 13.24
N ALA A 109 6.35 -13.86 12.05
CA ALA A 109 5.67 -14.49 10.93
C ALA A 109 6.30 -15.85 10.57
N ALA A 110 7.64 -15.92 10.54
CA ALA A 110 8.37 -17.16 10.27
C ALA A 110 8.14 -18.23 11.34
N GLU A 111 8.09 -17.86 12.62
CA GLU A 111 7.84 -18.79 13.73
C GLU A 111 6.42 -19.36 13.65
N ARG A 112 5.43 -18.51 13.41
CA ARG A 112 4.03 -18.92 13.27
C ARG A 112 3.80 -19.78 12.02
N HIS A 113 4.44 -19.43 10.91
CA HIS A 113 4.37 -20.23 9.69
C HIS A 113 4.99 -21.62 9.88
N LEU A 114 6.14 -21.71 10.57
CA LEU A 114 6.74 -23.00 10.98
C LEU A 114 5.80 -23.82 11.89
N ALA A 115 5.02 -23.16 12.73
CA ALA A 115 4.00 -23.80 13.57
C ALA A 115 2.74 -24.25 12.78
N GLY A 116 2.69 -24.00 11.46
CA GLY A 116 1.57 -24.34 10.59
C GLY A 116 0.39 -23.36 10.68
N GLU A 117 0.59 -22.17 11.29
CA GLU A 117 -0.40 -21.10 11.23
C GLU A 117 -0.42 -20.47 9.84
N ASP A 118 -1.61 -20.03 9.41
CA ASP A 118 -1.82 -19.35 8.14
C ASP A 118 -2.71 -18.11 8.36
N PRO A 119 -2.27 -16.92 7.89
CA PRO A 119 -3.03 -15.70 8.07
C PRO A 119 -4.20 -15.71 7.06
N ARG A 120 -5.40 -16.04 7.57
CA ARG A 120 -6.61 -16.13 6.74
C ARG A 120 -7.28 -14.77 6.56
N PRO A 121 -7.80 -14.45 5.36
CA PRO A 121 -8.50 -13.20 5.10
C PRO A 121 -9.68 -12.96 6.05
N GLN A 122 -10.41 -14.01 6.42
CA GLN A 122 -11.57 -13.89 7.31
C GLN A 122 -11.17 -13.32 8.69
N ARG A 123 -10.02 -13.73 9.23
CA ARG A 123 -9.52 -13.19 10.52
C ARG A 123 -9.11 -11.72 10.41
N TRP A 124 -8.68 -11.29 9.24
CA TRP A 124 -8.40 -9.89 8.96
C TRP A 124 -9.71 -9.08 8.91
N THR A 125 -10.76 -9.59 8.26
CA THR A 125 -12.10 -8.95 8.29
C THR A 125 -12.69 -8.89 9.71
N GLU A 126 -12.44 -9.90 10.54
CA GLU A 126 -12.85 -9.91 11.95
C GLU A 126 -12.17 -8.82 12.77
N ARG A 127 -10.90 -8.49 12.47
CA ARG A 127 -10.18 -7.39 13.13
C ARG A 127 -10.70 -6.01 12.74
N LEU A 128 -11.11 -5.85 11.48
CA LEU A 128 -11.65 -4.59 10.97
C LEU A 128 -13.09 -4.35 11.39
N ARG A 129 -13.83 -5.42 11.72
CA ARG A 129 -15.08 -5.29 12.46
C ARG A 129 -14.72 -4.88 13.88
N PRO A 130 -15.13 -3.69 14.37
CA PRO A 130 -15.04 -3.42 15.78
C PRO A 130 -15.75 -4.56 16.48
N GLY A 131 -15.11 -5.08 17.53
CA GLY A 131 -15.72 -6.11 18.34
C GLY A 131 -17.15 -5.68 18.61
N ARG A 132 -18.11 -6.60 18.43
CA ARG A 132 -19.47 -6.48 18.97
C ARG A 132 -19.35 -6.43 20.50
N SER A 133 -18.72 -5.40 21.04
CA SER A 133 -18.96 -4.96 22.38
C SER A 133 -20.46 -4.80 22.42
N ARG A 134 -21.12 -5.57 23.29
CA ARG A 134 -22.48 -5.33 23.74
C ARG A 134 -22.57 -3.88 24.22
N ARG A 135 -22.68 -2.92 23.31
CA ARG A 135 -22.90 -1.50 23.61
C ARG A 135 -24.40 -1.33 23.47
N GLY A 136 -25.07 -1.47 24.61
CA GLY A 136 -26.51 -1.63 24.69
C GLY A 136 -27.28 -0.46 24.12
N VAL A 137 -28.53 -0.77 23.75
CA VAL A 137 -29.63 0.18 23.56
C VAL A 137 -29.60 1.18 24.72
N GLY A 138 -29.37 2.47 24.43
CA GLY A 138 -29.32 3.54 25.44
C GLY A 138 -27.97 4.26 25.63
N ARG A 139 -26.96 4.04 24.78
CA ARG A 139 -25.71 4.83 24.84
C ARG A 139 -25.92 6.28 24.34
N THR A 140 -25.56 7.24 25.19
CA THR A 140 -25.34 8.64 24.80
C THR A 140 -24.12 8.74 23.90
N LEU A 141 -24.28 9.39 22.75
CA LEU A 141 -23.17 9.70 21.84
C LEU A 141 -22.21 10.66 22.53
N ASP A 142 -20.90 10.44 22.37
CA ASP A 142 -19.94 11.50 22.69
C ASP A 142 -20.05 12.67 21.71
N GLU A 143 -19.35 13.79 21.95
CA GLU A 143 -19.48 14.99 21.12
C GLU A 143 -19.06 14.73 19.66
N GLN A 144 -18.06 13.88 19.41
CA GLN A 144 -17.57 13.58 18.08
C GLN A 144 -18.55 12.66 17.32
N GLU A 145 -19.07 11.63 18.00
CA GLU A 145 -20.13 10.76 17.50
C GLU A 145 -21.41 11.58 17.21
N ALA A 146 -21.77 12.52 18.09
CA ALA A 146 -22.94 13.39 17.92
C ALA A 146 -22.75 14.39 16.78
N ALA A 147 -21.56 14.99 16.63
CA ALA A 147 -21.22 15.86 15.51
C ALA A 147 -21.30 15.09 14.18
N THR A 148 -20.80 13.86 14.14
CA THR A 148 -20.91 12.98 12.97
C THR A 148 -22.36 12.65 12.65
N MET A 149 -23.17 12.28 13.66
CA MET A 149 -24.62 12.05 13.49
C MET A 149 -25.32 13.27 12.89
N ARG A 150 -25.05 14.46 13.42
CA ARG A 150 -25.63 15.72 12.91
C ARG A 150 -25.21 15.97 11.46
N ALA A 151 -23.96 15.71 11.10
CA ALA A 151 -23.47 15.88 9.73
C ALA A 151 -24.19 14.93 8.76
N MET A 152 -24.33 13.65 9.12
CA MET A 152 -25.03 12.65 8.29
C MET A 152 -26.51 12.99 8.10
N LEU A 153 -27.20 13.41 9.18
CA LEU A 153 -28.60 13.84 9.09
C LEU A 153 -28.78 15.08 8.21
N ARG A 154 -27.86 16.05 8.29
CA ARG A 154 -27.87 17.24 7.42
C ARG A 154 -27.66 16.91 5.95
N ALA A 155 -26.88 15.86 5.66
CA ALA A 155 -26.72 15.32 4.32
C ALA A 155 -27.91 14.45 3.86
N GLY A 156 -28.98 14.34 4.66
CA GLY A 156 -30.17 13.57 4.33
C GLY A 156 -30.04 12.06 4.56
N ILE A 157 -28.94 11.60 5.18
CA ILE A 157 -28.76 10.19 5.53
C ILE A 157 -29.58 9.91 6.81
N PRO A 158 -30.54 8.97 6.79
CA PRO A 158 -31.36 8.68 7.95
C PRO A 158 -30.54 8.08 9.10
N ALA A 159 -30.98 8.30 10.33
CA ALA A 159 -30.29 7.86 11.54
C ALA A 159 -30.01 6.34 11.55
N GLU A 160 -30.90 5.54 10.97
CA GLU A 160 -30.76 4.08 10.84
C GLU A 160 -29.54 3.67 10.01
N LYS A 161 -29.22 4.43 8.96
CA LYS A 161 -28.03 4.22 8.11
C LYS A 161 -26.79 4.87 8.72
N ALA A 162 -26.95 6.01 9.38
CA ALA A 162 -25.85 6.72 10.04
C ALA A 162 -25.30 5.97 11.27
N ARG A 163 -26.16 5.24 11.99
CA ARG A 163 -25.78 4.60 13.24
C ARG A 163 -24.68 3.53 13.09
N PRO A 164 -24.76 2.60 12.12
CA PRO A 164 -23.66 1.67 11.84
C PRO A 164 -22.34 2.36 11.55
N TYR A 165 -22.34 3.49 10.83
CA TYR A 165 -21.11 4.24 10.56
C TYR A 165 -20.47 4.75 11.87
N ILE A 166 -21.26 5.35 12.74
CA ILE A 166 -20.77 5.83 14.05
C ILE A 166 -20.30 4.66 14.93
N ASP A 167 -21.06 3.56 14.97
CA ASP A 167 -20.70 2.38 15.77
C ASP A 167 -19.39 1.73 15.30
N LEU A 168 -19.07 1.85 14.00
CA LEU A 168 -17.80 1.42 13.41
C LEU A 168 -16.67 2.48 13.53
N GLY A 169 -16.92 3.59 14.24
CA GLY A 169 -15.94 4.66 14.45
C GLY A 169 -15.64 5.48 13.21
N TRP A 170 -16.60 5.63 12.29
CA TRP A 170 -16.51 6.63 11.23
C TRP A 170 -16.81 8.03 11.79
N HIS A 171 -16.11 9.03 11.26
CA HIS A 171 -16.20 10.40 11.76
C HIS A 171 -16.35 11.42 10.63
N GLY A 172 -17.05 12.52 10.93
CA GLY A 172 -17.07 13.73 10.11
C GLY A 172 -17.55 13.54 8.67
N THR A 173 -16.89 14.23 7.74
CA THR A 173 -17.26 14.27 6.30
C THR A 173 -16.97 12.96 5.59
N GLU A 174 -16.03 12.17 6.10
CA GLU A 174 -15.69 10.87 5.53
C GLU A 174 -16.87 9.89 5.66
N ALA A 175 -17.48 9.81 6.86
CA ALA A 175 -18.68 9.00 7.08
C ALA A 175 -19.81 9.36 6.09
N VAL A 176 -19.99 10.66 5.83
CA VAL A 176 -20.99 11.17 4.88
C VAL A 176 -20.67 10.70 3.45
N ALA A 177 -19.43 10.86 2.99
CA ALA A 177 -19.02 10.55 1.63
C ALA A 177 -19.20 9.05 1.27
N TRP A 178 -19.03 8.16 2.24
CA TRP A 178 -19.29 6.72 2.09
C TRP A 178 -20.79 6.39 2.14
N ALA A 179 -21.52 6.98 3.09
CA ALA A 179 -22.94 6.72 3.26
C ALA A 179 -23.82 7.26 2.13
N GLU A 180 -23.46 8.40 1.52
CA GLU A 180 -24.15 8.96 0.34
C GLU A 180 -24.12 8.00 -0.85
N ARG A 181 -23.10 7.15 -0.94
CA ARG A 181 -22.93 6.15 -2.00
C ARG A 181 -23.68 4.85 -1.75
N SER A 182 -24.49 4.81 -0.69
CA SER A 182 -25.31 3.65 -0.32
C SER A 182 -24.51 2.37 -0.05
N LEU A 183 -23.22 2.50 0.27
CA LEU A 183 -22.40 1.39 0.76
C LEU A 183 -22.74 1.13 2.23
N ASP A 184 -22.78 -0.15 2.60
CA ASP A 184 -22.90 -0.54 4.00
C ASP A 184 -21.63 -0.10 4.76
N ALA A 185 -21.77 0.25 6.03
CA ALA A 185 -20.68 0.79 6.82
C ALA A 185 -19.49 -0.19 6.99
N GLY A 186 -19.77 -1.50 6.98
CA GLY A 186 -18.79 -2.57 7.04
C GLY A 186 -18.04 -2.75 5.73
N GLU A 187 -18.76 -2.81 4.60
CA GLU A 187 -18.17 -2.83 3.27
C GLU A 187 -17.33 -1.57 3.00
N ALA A 188 -17.81 -0.39 3.40
CA ALA A 188 -17.05 0.85 3.35
C ALA A 188 -15.72 0.74 4.12
N LYS A 189 -15.69 0.08 5.31
CA LYS A 189 -14.46 -0.08 6.10
C LYS A 189 -13.45 -0.96 5.36
N LEU A 190 -13.94 -2.02 4.71
CA LEU A 190 -13.09 -2.93 3.95
C LEU A 190 -12.51 -2.22 2.73
N PHE A 191 -13.33 -1.55 1.93
CA PHE A 191 -12.84 -0.79 0.77
C PHE A 191 -11.86 0.32 1.17
N HIS A 192 -12.15 1.04 2.25
CA HIS A 192 -11.24 2.05 2.78
C HIS A 192 -9.89 1.44 3.22
N ALA A 193 -9.90 0.28 3.87
CA ALA A 193 -8.67 -0.44 4.25
C ALA A 193 -7.87 -0.95 3.04
N LEU A 194 -8.53 -1.20 1.90
CA LEU A 194 -7.91 -1.53 0.61
C LEU A 194 -7.47 -0.28 -0.17
N GLY A 195 -7.57 0.92 0.43
CA GLY A 195 -7.15 2.18 -0.18
C GLY A 195 -8.12 2.79 -1.19
N PHE A 196 -9.36 2.30 -1.30
CA PHE A 196 -10.35 2.86 -2.23
C PHE A 196 -10.91 4.18 -1.70
N SER A 197 -11.09 5.14 -2.61
CA SER A 197 -12.00 6.26 -2.36
C SER A 197 -13.46 5.80 -2.39
N PRO A 198 -14.39 6.56 -1.78
CA PRO A 198 -15.82 6.23 -1.84
C PRO A 198 -16.33 6.07 -3.28
N ALA A 199 -15.83 6.90 -4.21
CA ALA A 199 -16.24 6.87 -5.61
C ALA A 199 -15.78 5.59 -6.33
N GLU A 200 -14.55 5.15 -6.09
CA GLU A 200 -14.03 3.90 -6.68
C GLU A 200 -14.75 2.69 -6.11
N ALA A 201 -14.92 2.65 -4.79
CA ALA A 201 -15.62 1.57 -4.11
C ALA A 201 -17.05 1.39 -4.64
N GLN A 202 -17.77 2.49 -4.85
CA GLN A 202 -19.12 2.42 -5.44
C GLN A 202 -19.11 1.87 -6.86
N ARG A 203 -18.10 2.21 -7.69
CA ARG A 203 -17.99 1.65 -9.05
C ARG A 203 -17.78 0.14 -9.01
N VAL A 204 -16.91 -0.33 -8.12
CA VAL A 204 -16.64 -1.77 -7.94
C VAL A 204 -17.88 -2.49 -7.41
N ALA A 205 -18.55 -1.94 -6.40
CA ALA A 205 -19.80 -2.49 -5.86
C ALA A 205 -20.93 -2.51 -6.91
N ALA A 206 -21.02 -1.49 -7.77
CA ALA A 206 -22.00 -1.44 -8.86
C ALA A 206 -21.78 -2.51 -9.94
N GLN A 207 -20.55 -3.04 -10.05
CA GLN A 207 -20.23 -4.20 -10.90
C GLN A 207 -20.60 -5.55 -10.24
N GLY A 208 -21.16 -5.52 -9.02
CA GLY A 208 -21.54 -6.72 -8.27
C GLY A 208 -20.38 -7.37 -7.53
N THR A 209 -19.23 -6.69 -7.42
CA THR A 209 -18.07 -7.18 -6.67
C THR A 209 -18.06 -6.57 -5.27
N ASP A 210 -18.21 -7.42 -4.25
CA ASP A 210 -18.15 -6.98 -2.86
C ASP A 210 -16.71 -6.86 -2.35
N ALA A 211 -16.51 -6.05 -1.31
CA ALA A 211 -15.18 -5.78 -0.76
C ALA A 211 -14.45 -7.02 -0.22
N ILE A 212 -15.17 -8.03 0.28
CA ILE A 212 -14.55 -9.27 0.81
C ILE A 212 -14.01 -10.09 -0.35
N SER A 213 -14.74 -10.19 -1.46
CA SER A 213 -14.28 -10.85 -2.67
C SER A 213 -13.03 -10.18 -3.23
N VAL A 214 -13.03 -8.85 -3.38
CA VAL A 214 -11.84 -8.08 -3.77
C VAL A 214 -10.68 -8.41 -2.83
N MET A 215 -10.82 -8.15 -1.54
CA MET A 215 -9.77 -8.42 -0.56
C MET A 215 -9.25 -9.87 -0.66
N THR A 216 -10.13 -10.87 -0.81
CA THR A 216 -9.74 -12.28 -0.86
C THR A 216 -8.90 -12.60 -2.09
N ASP A 217 -9.26 -12.06 -3.26
CA ASP A 217 -8.53 -12.31 -4.50
C ASP A 217 -7.13 -11.68 -4.44
N TRP A 218 -7.04 -10.43 -3.98
CA TRP A 218 -5.77 -9.72 -3.81
C TRP A 218 -4.88 -10.34 -2.72
N TRP A 219 -5.49 -10.83 -1.62
CA TRP A 219 -4.78 -11.57 -0.57
C TRP A 219 -4.20 -12.90 -1.08
N ARG A 220 -4.95 -13.62 -1.91
CA ARG A 220 -4.49 -14.90 -2.49
C ARG A 220 -3.26 -14.69 -3.34
N VAL A 221 -3.20 -13.60 -4.09
CA VAL A 221 -2.05 -13.32 -4.95
C VAL A 221 -0.88 -12.67 -4.22
N GLY A 222 -1.08 -12.16 -2.99
CA GLY A 222 -0.03 -11.57 -2.16
C GLY A 222 0.40 -10.18 -2.60
N VAL A 223 -0.51 -9.43 -3.23
CA VAL A 223 -0.29 -8.01 -3.51
C VAL A 223 -0.59 -7.21 -2.23
N PRO A 224 0.25 -6.23 -1.85
CA PRO A 224 -0.02 -5.37 -0.69
C PRO A 224 -1.38 -4.67 -0.79
N ILE A 225 -2.12 -4.61 0.33
CA ILE A 225 -3.49 -4.07 0.34
C ILE A 225 -3.56 -2.58 -0.04
N ASP A 226 -2.47 -1.84 0.20
CA ASP A 226 -2.36 -0.41 -0.08
C ASP A 226 -2.24 -0.10 -1.57
N GLU A 227 -1.91 -1.09 -2.40
CA GLU A 227 -1.85 -0.95 -3.86
C GLU A 227 -3.13 -1.38 -4.58
N VAL A 228 -4.02 -2.11 -3.88
CA VAL A 228 -5.18 -2.77 -4.49
C VAL A 228 -6.07 -1.75 -5.21
N SER A 229 -6.35 -0.61 -4.58
CA SER A 229 -7.19 0.42 -5.20
C SER A 229 -6.58 1.00 -6.47
N ALA A 230 -5.25 1.20 -6.50
CA ALA A 230 -4.55 1.72 -7.66
C ALA A 230 -4.64 0.74 -8.84
N TRP A 231 -4.34 -0.53 -8.61
CA TRP A 231 -4.43 -1.56 -9.65
C TRP A 231 -5.85 -1.78 -10.14
N CYS A 232 -6.84 -1.82 -9.23
CA CYS A 232 -8.25 -1.91 -9.61
C CYS A 232 -8.72 -0.67 -10.38
N GLY A 233 -8.28 0.53 -9.97
CA GLY A 233 -8.57 1.78 -10.66
C GLY A 233 -8.02 1.83 -12.08
N ALA A 234 -6.86 1.20 -12.30
CA ALA A 234 -6.25 0.98 -13.61
C ALA A 234 -6.86 -0.21 -14.40
N GLY A 235 -7.87 -0.88 -13.85
CA GLY A 235 -8.61 -1.96 -14.49
C GLY A 235 -7.85 -3.29 -14.56
N PHE A 236 -6.83 -3.50 -13.73
CA PHE A 236 -6.11 -4.77 -13.65
C PHE A 236 -6.78 -5.73 -12.67
N THR A 237 -6.71 -7.01 -12.99
CA THR A 237 -7.05 -8.09 -12.06
C THR A 237 -5.91 -8.36 -11.07
N ALA A 238 -6.24 -9.07 -10.00
CA ALA A 238 -5.25 -9.45 -8.98
C ALA A 238 -4.08 -10.27 -9.56
N GLU A 239 -4.37 -11.21 -10.48
CA GLU A 239 -3.34 -12.04 -11.13
C GLU A 239 -2.44 -11.22 -12.06
N GLU A 240 -3.02 -10.34 -12.89
CA GLU A 240 -2.24 -9.46 -13.78
C GLU A 240 -1.32 -8.54 -12.99
N ALA A 241 -1.83 -7.93 -11.91
CA ALA A 241 -1.03 -7.09 -11.03
C ALA A 241 0.10 -7.89 -10.37
N ALA A 242 -0.17 -9.12 -9.90
CA ALA A 242 0.87 -9.96 -9.32
C ALA A 242 1.97 -10.34 -10.34
N ASP A 243 1.60 -10.61 -11.59
CA ASP A 243 2.54 -10.93 -12.65
C ASP A 243 3.37 -9.73 -13.09
N LEU A 244 2.75 -8.54 -13.18
CA LEU A 244 3.44 -7.28 -13.48
C LEU A 244 4.39 -6.88 -12.35
N ARG A 245 3.97 -7.00 -11.10
CA ARG A 245 4.83 -6.75 -9.93
C ARG A 245 6.03 -7.69 -9.87
N ARG A 246 5.86 -8.96 -10.26
CA ARG A 246 6.98 -9.91 -10.38
C ARG A 246 7.98 -9.49 -11.45
N GLN A 247 7.50 -8.86 -12.53
CA GLN A 247 8.33 -8.28 -13.58
C GLN A 247 8.97 -6.93 -13.18
N GLY A 248 8.60 -6.38 -12.03
CA GLY A 248 9.09 -5.09 -11.54
C GLY A 248 8.35 -3.91 -12.11
N VAL A 249 7.18 -4.16 -12.70
CA VAL A 249 6.30 -3.13 -13.23
C VAL A 249 5.40 -2.64 -12.11
N ASP A 250 5.50 -1.36 -11.78
CA ASP A 250 4.57 -0.70 -10.87
C ASP A 250 3.26 -0.33 -11.57
N VAL A 251 2.27 0.13 -10.81
CA VAL A 251 0.94 0.45 -11.35
C VAL A 251 0.98 1.57 -12.39
N GLU A 252 1.86 2.57 -12.21
CA GLU A 252 1.99 3.71 -13.13
C GLU A 252 2.57 3.26 -14.47
N GLN A 253 3.62 2.45 -14.44
CA GLN A 253 4.22 1.85 -15.62
C GLN A 253 3.23 0.94 -16.35
N ALA A 254 2.48 0.13 -15.61
CA ALA A 254 1.45 -0.74 -16.17
C ALA A 254 0.33 0.06 -16.86
N MET A 255 -0.10 1.16 -16.27
CA MET A 255 -1.08 2.08 -16.87
C MET A 255 -0.57 2.66 -18.19
N VAL A 256 0.69 3.10 -18.24
CA VAL A 256 1.32 3.60 -19.48
C VAL A 256 1.35 2.51 -20.56
N MET A 257 1.77 1.29 -20.21
CA MET A 257 1.80 0.18 -21.16
C MET A 257 0.41 -0.15 -21.73
N ARG A 258 -0.62 -0.10 -20.89
CA ARG A 258 -2.00 -0.33 -21.32
C ARG A 258 -2.51 0.77 -22.25
N ALA A 259 -2.27 2.03 -21.90
CA ALA A 259 -2.64 3.17 -22.74
C ALA A 259 -1.98 3.11 -24.13
N LEU A 260 -0.71 2.67 -24.21
CA LEU A 260 -0.01 2.47 -25.48
C LEU A 260 -0.61 1.32 -26.30
N THR A 261 -1.09 0.27 -25.65
CA THR A 261 -1.73 -0.88 -26.31
C THR A 261 -3.11 -0.51 -26.86
N ASP A 262 -3.90 0.24 -26.08
CA ASP A 262 -5.25 0.69 -26.48
C ASP A 262 -5.22 1.79 -27.57
N SER A 263 -4.12 2.54 -27.68
CA SER A 263 -3.94 3.59 -28.71
C SER A 263 -3.40 3.05 -30.04
N GLY A 264 -2.92 1.80 -30.06
CA GLY A 264 -2.27 1.17 -31.22
C GLY A 264 -3.12 0.13 -31.96
N GLY A 265 -4.36 -0.12 -31.51
CA GLY A 265 -5.34 -1.02 -32.15
C GLY A 265 -6.48 -0.25 -32.79
#